data_AF-A0A5C4WHH9-F1
#
_entry.id   AF-A0A5C4WHH9-F1
#
_cell.length_a   1.000
_cell.length_b   1.000
_cell.length_c   1.000
_cell.angle_alpha   90.00
_cell.angle_beta   90.00
_cell.angle_gamma   90.00
#
_symmetry.space_group_name_H-M   'P 1'
#
loop_
_entity.id
_entity.type
_entity.pdbx_description
1 polymer ?
#
loop_
_entity_poly.entity_id
_entity_poly.type
_entity_poly.pdbx_seq_one_letter_code
_entity_poly.pdbx_strand_id
1 'polypeptide(L)'
;MASLLDNLVDLSDFAWQRLRTRLDGLTDEEYLWEPVPECWTVRAGEGGAMTADGARLPPEPPPFTTIAWRVTHLIDVLQAERTATWFGQRPAPEDGVPGVPGVAAEALRALEHAYEVWRGRLAALGEGDLTRPMGAIAGPYSEHDCTAFALHILDELIHHGAEIGVVRDLRLQLGPRDPVILACLRGDRAEIDALLEKDPGLLDRTRAGHPALLAEAAARQRWAAVEMLAELGFDVDARSASGRVPAHYAAGAGQVETLRLLVRHGADLTVADPVFTATPLGWAQWFGQREAARYLQRQEATGPA
;
A
#
# COMPACT_ATOMS: atom_id res chain seq x y z
N MET A 1 31.96 -11.77 -0.99
CA MET A 1 30.96 -11.30 -1.98
C MET A 1 29.72 -12.14 -1.77
N ALA A 2 28.53 -11.56 -1.80
CA ALA A 2 27.28 -12.34 -1.68
C ALA A 2 27.17 -13.30 -2.86
N SER A 3 26.76 -14.55 -2.61
CA SER A 3 26.51 -15.55 -3.64
C SER A 3 25.24 -15.20 -4.44
N LEU A 4 25.02 -15.87 -5.58
CA LEU A 4 23.75 -15.72 -6.30
C LEU A 4 22.57 -16.16 -5.42
N LEU A 5 22.74 -17.22 -4.63
CA LEU A 5 21.73 -17.71 -3.71
C LEU A 5 21.37 -16.67 -2.66
N ASP A 6 22.37 -16.02 -2.04
CA ASP A 6 22.15 -14.95 -1.07
C ASP A 6 21.30 -13.82 -1.68
N ASN A 7 21.62 -13.41 -2.92
CA ASN A 7 20.86 -12.36 -3.60
C ASN A 7 19.40 -12.77 -3.91
N LEU A 8 19.15 -14.03 -4.25
CA LEU A 8 17.79 -14.54 -4.50
C LEU A 8 16.96 -14.56 -3.21
N VAL A 9 17.56 -15.01 -2.10
CA VAL A 9 16.92 -15.01 -0.78
C VAL A 9 16.67 -13.58 -0.30
N ASP A 10 17.64 -12.69 -0.42
CA ASP A 10 17.50 -11.27 -0.03
C ASP A 10 16.38 -10.58 -0.83
N LEU A 11 16.28 -10.85 -2.14
CA LEU A 11 15.19 -10.33 -2.96
C LEU A 11 13.83 -10.90 -2.55
N SER A 12 13.77 -12.20 -2.23
CA SER A 12 12.59 -12.86 -1.70
C SER A 12 12.10 -12.16 -0.43
N ASP A 13 12.99 -11.98 0.55
CA ASP A 13 12.68 -11.38 1.85
C ASP A 13 12.26 -9.91 1.69
N PHE A 14 12.91 -9.18 0.80
CA PHE A 14 12.53 -7.80 0.49
C PHE A 14 11.16 -7.68 -0.17
N ALA A 15 10.85 -8.54 -1.15
CA ALA A 15 9.55 -8.59 -1.79
C ALA A 15 8.45 -8.99 -0.79
N TRP A 16 8.72 -9.99 0.05
CA TRP A 16 7.83 -10.43 1.11
C TRP A 16 7.51 -9.32 2.11
N GLN A 17 8.52 -8.65 2.65
CA GLN A 17 8.28 -7.58 3.64
C GLN A 17 7.48 -6.41 3.06
N ARG A 18 7.66 -6.12 1.77
CA ARG A 18 6.85 -5.12 1.07
C ARG A 18 5.38 -5.55 0.99
N LEU A 19 5.11 -6.80 0.57
CA LEU A 19 3.76 -7.34 0.52
C LEU A 19 3.13 -7.40 1.92
N ARG A 20 3.86 -7.93 2.91
CA ARG A 20 3.40 -8.04 4.30
C ARG A 20 2.99 -6.68 4.87
N THR A 21 3.82 -5.65 4.71
CA THR A 21 3.48 -4.27 5.12
C THR A 21 2.25 -3.75 4.39
N ARG A 22 2.12 -4.06 3.10
CA ARG A 22 0.94 -3.71 2.31
C ARG A 22 -0.31 -4.48 2.70
N LEU A 23 -0.22 -5.56 3.48
CA LEU A 23 -1.32 -6.38 3.97
C LEU A 23 -1.74 -6.01 5.41
N ASP A 24 -1.02 -5.12 6.09
CA ASP A 24 -1.38 -4.63 7.42
C ASP A 24 -2.81 -4.07 7.43
N GLY A 25 -3.57 -4.42 8.47
CA GLY A 25 -4.96 -3.97 8.67
C GLY A 25 -5.98 -4.48 7.63
N LEU A 26 -5.64 -5.48 6.81
CA LEU A 26 -6.58 -6.06 5.85
C LEU A 26 -7.81 -6.63 6.58
N THR A 27 -8.99 -6.15 6.19
CA THR A 27 -10.29 -6.60 6.74
C THR A 27 -10.94 -7.62 5.82
N ASP A 28 -11.91 -8.38 6.32
CA ASP A 28 -12.69 -9.34 5.50
C ASP A 28 -13.45 -8.63 4.37
N GLU A 29 -14.00 -7.43 4.63
CA GLU A 29 -14.67 -6.62 3.62
C GLU A 29 -13.72 -6.21 2.49
N GLU A 30 -12.51 -5.76 2.83
CA GLU A 30 -11.50 -5.40 1.83
C GLU A 30 -10.96 -6.63 1.09
N TYR A 31 -10.72 -7.72 1.81
CA TYR A 31 -10.21 -8.98 1.24
C TYR A 31 -11.14 -9.55 0.16
N LEU A 32 -12.45 -9.55 0.45
CA LEU A 32 -13.51 -10.05 -0.45
C LEU A 32 -14.08 -8.95 -1.37
N TRP A 33 -13.46 -7.78 -1.44
CA TRP A 33 -13.97 -6.69 -2.26
C TRP A 33 -13.90 -7.00 -3.77
N GLU A 34 -15.04 -6.85 -4.45
CA GLU A 34 -15.20 -7.01 -5.89
C GLU A 34 -15.27 -5.62 -6.56
N PRO A 35 -14.18 -5.12 -7.18
CA PRO A 35 -14.13 -3.75 -7.71
C PRO A 35 -14.88 -3.57 -9.03
N VAL A 36 -15.13 -4.65 -9.75
CA VAL A 36 -15.84 -4.67 -11.03
C VAL A 36 -16.79 -5.87 -11.08
N PRO A 37 -17.91 -5.78 -11.81
CA PRO A 37 -18.76 -6.94 -12.05
C PRO A 37 -17.98 -8.10 -12.68
N GLU A 38 -18.39 -9.33 -12.39
CA GLU A 38 -17.87 -10.55 -13.01
C GLU A 38 -16.36 -10.79 -12.80
N CYS A 39 -15.77 -10.15 -11.78
CA CYS A 39 -14.40 -10.44 -11.37
C CYS A 39 -14.28 -11.86 -10.79
N TRP A 40 -13.08 -12.43 -10.92
CA TRP A 40 -12.71 -13.71 -10.32
C TRP A 40 -12.27 -13.51 -8.88
N THR A 41 -12.91 -14.22 -7.96
CA THR A 41 -12.67 -14.11 -6.52
C THR A 41 -12.66 -15.48 -5.83
N VAL A 42 -12.71 -15.49 -4.51
CA VAL A 42 -12.88 -16.69 -3.69
C VAL A 42 -14.32 -16.76 -3.19
N ARG A 43 -14.99 -17.89 -3.44
CA ARG A 43 -16.42 -18.07 -3.14
C ARG A 43 -16.65 -19.39 -2.40
N ALA A 44 -17.66 -19.40 -1.53
CA ALA A 44 -18.13 -20.63 -0.90
C ALA A 44 -18.92 -21.46 -1.92
N GLY A 45 -18.52 -22.72 -2.13
CA GLY A 45 -19.31 -23.68 -2.89
C GLY A 45 -20.51 -24.22 -2.11
N GLU A 46 -21.31 -25.09 -2.74
CA GLU A 46 -22.55 -25.66 -2.15
C GLU A 46 -22.32 -26.43 -0.83
N GLY A 47 -21.08 -26.84 -0.53
CA GLY A 47 -20.69 -27.50 0.73
C GLY A 47 -20.01 -26.59 1.76
N GLY A 48 -19.96 -25.28 1.54
CA GLY A 48 -19.28 -24.31 2.40
C GLY A 48 -17.75 -24.28 2.25
N ALA A 49 -17.17 -25.21 1.47
CA ALA A 49 -15.76 -25.16 1.10
C ALA A 49 -15.51 -23.99 0.15
N MET A 50 -14.48 -23.20 0.46
CA MET A 50 -14.08 -22.07 -0.38
C MET A 50 -13.33 -22.57 -1.61
N THR A 51 -13.58 -21.93 -2.75
CA THR A 51 -12.89 -22.17 -4.02
C THR A 51 -12.56 -20.84 -4.68
N ALA A 52 -11.40 -20.75 -5.32
CA ALA A 52 -11.10 -19.63 -6.20
C ALA A 52 -11.77 -19.84 -7.55
N ASP A 53 -12.37 -18.78 -8.09
CA ASP A 53 -12.93 -18.74 -9.44
C ASP A 53 -11.83 -19.05 -10.47
N GLY A 54 -12.17 -19.81 -11.49
CA GLY A 54 -11.24 -20.15 -12.56
C GLY A 54 -11.92 -21.01 -13.61
N ALA A 55 -11.33 -21.03 -14.80
CA ALA A 55 -11.81 -21.85 -15.91
C ALA A 55 -10.65 -22.54 -16.59
N ARG A 56 -10.86 -23.79 -17.02
CA ARG A 56 -9.88 -24.54 -17.81
C ARG A 56 -9.52 -23.82 -19.12
N LEU A 57 -10.49 -23.11 -19.68
CA LEU A 57 -10.33 -22.20 -20.81
C LEU A 57 -10.84 -20.84 -20.35
N PRO A 58 -9.95 -19.92 -19.90
CA PRO A 58 -10.36 -18.59 -19.47
C PRO A 58 -10.99 -17.80 -20.64
N PRO A 59 -11.93 -16.88 -20.36
CA PRO A 59 -12.44 -15.97 -21.39
C PRO A 59 -11.36 -14.95 -21.79
N GLU A 60 -11.53 -14.32 -22.96
CA GLU A 60 -10.64 -13.28 -23.48
C GLU A 60 -11.40 -11.95 -23.61
N PRO A 61 -10.96 -10.86 -22.94
CA PRO A 61 -9.83 -10.83 -22.01
C PRO A 61 -10.10 -11.60 -20.71
N PRO A 62 -9.05 -12.08 -20.00
CA PRO A 62 -9.20 -12.68 -18.68
C PRO A 62 -9.95 -11.74 -17.72
N PRO A 63 -10.83 -12.26 -16.85
CA PRO A 63 -11.55 -11.42 -15.92
C PRO A 63 -10.60 -10.81 -14.90
N PHE A 64 -10.96 -9.64 -14.39
CA PHE A 64 -10.23 -9.01 -13.30
C PHE A 64 -10.26 -9.94 -12.08
N THR A 65 -9.13 -10.18 -11.41
CA THR A 65 -9.07 -10.99 -10.19
C THR A 65 -9.14 -10.10 -8.94
N THR A 66 -9.63 -10.56 -7.79
CA THR A 66 -9.67 -9.74 -6.56
C THR A 66 -8.42 -9.89 -5.69
N ILE A 67 -8.37 -9.20 -4.54
CA ILE A 67 -7.35 -9.43 -3.50
C ILE A 67 -7.41 -10.88 -3.03
N ALA A 68 -8.60 -11.39 -2.68
CA ALA A 68 -8.76 -12.78 -2.27
C ALA A 68 -8.20 -13.78 -3.26
N TRP A 69 -8.54 -13.64 -4.55
CA TRP A 69 -8.02 -14.52 -5.59
C TRP A 69 -6.50 -14.48 -5.69
N ARG A 70 -5.89 -13.29 -5.71
CA ARG A 70 -4.44 -13.12 -5.83
C ARG A 70 -3.68 -13.66 -4.63
N VAL A 71 -4.21 -13.47 -3.41
CA VAL A 71 -3.63 -14.06 -2.20
C VAL A 71 -3.69 -15.58 -2.27
N THR A 72 -4.81 -16.16 -2.69
CA THR A 72 -4.93 -17.62 -2.91
C THR A 72 -3.95 -18.13 -3.95
N HIS A 73 -3.78 -17.43 -5.06
CA HIS A 73 -2.80 -17.77 -6.09
C HIS A 73 -1.36 -17.71 -5.56
N LEU A 74 -1.01 -16.70 -4.77
CA LEU A 74 0.30 -16.63 -4.12
C LEU A 74 0.54 -17.77 -3.12
N ILE A 75 -0.47 -18.12 -2.32
CA ILE A 75 -0.40 -19.28 -1.40
C ILE A 75 -0.08 -20.55 -2.20
N ASP A 76 -0.81 -20.79 -3.29
CA ASP A 76 -0.57 -21.94 -4.16
C ASP A 76 0.84 -21.90 -4.76
N VAL A 77 1.24 -20.81 -5.41
CA VAL A 77 2.53 -20.70 -6.09
C VAL A 77 3.72 -20.93 -5.15
N LEU A 78 3.71 -20.33 -3.96
CA LEU A 78 4.84 -20.40 -3.02
C LEU A 78 4.96 -21.79 -2.37
N GLN A 79 3.82 -22.38 -1.99
CA GLN A 79 3.77 -23.64 -1.26
C GLN A 79 3.67 -24.88 -2.18
N ALA A 80 3.35 -24.69 -3.47
CA ALA A 80 3.14 -25.77 -4.43
C ALA A 80 4.26 -26.81 -4.40
N GLU A 81 3.90 -28.07 -4.55
CA GLU A 81 4.83 -29.20 -4.52
C GLU A 81 6.01 -29.04 -5.50
N ARG A 82 5.76 -28.36 -6.63
CA ARG A 82 6.79 -28.03 -7.63
C ARG A 82 7.94 -27.21 -7.06
N THR A 83 7.70 -26.35 -6.07
CA THR A 83 8.79 -25.55 -5.47
C THR A 83 9.74 -26.38 -4.61
N ALA A 84 9.39 -27.62 -4.23
CA ALA A 84 10.36 -28.59 -3.70
C ALA A 84 10.94 -29.48 -4.82
N THR A 85 10.06 -30.11 -5.60
CA THR A 85 10.46 -31.20 -6.49
C THR A 85 11.30 -30.74 -7.67
N TRP A 86 11.06 -29.55 -8.23
CA TRP A 86 11.87 -29.02 -9.34
C TRP A 86 13.25 -28.56 -8.87
N PHE A 87 13.36 -28.17 -7.60
CA PHE A 87 14.63 -27.99 -6.90
C PHE A 87 15.33 -29.31 -6.52
N GLY A 88 14.70 -30.47 -6.76
CA GLY A 88 15.29 -31.77 -6.43
C GLY A 88 15.18 -32.12 -4.94
N GLN A 89 14.38 -31.35 -4.20
CA GLN A 89 14.05 -31.59 -2.81
C GLN A 89 12.81 -32.48 -2.71
N ARG A 90 12.53 -32.99 -1.51
CA ARG A 90 11.29 -33.72 -1.22
C ARG A 90 10.33 -32.80 -0.48
N PRO A 91 9.03 -32.78 -0.83
CA PRO A 91 8.01 -32.12 -0.02
C PRO A 91 8.01 -32.70 1.40
N ALA A 92 7.93 -31.83 2.40
CA ALA A 92 7.87 -32.19 3.79
C ALA A 92 6.40 -32.29 4.25
N PRO A 93 6.02 -33.21 5.15
CA PRO A 93 4.65 -33.31 5.65
C PRO A 93 4.11 -32.00 6.26
N GLU A 94 4.99 -31.24 6.91
CA GLU A 94 4.71 -29.92 7.50
C GLU A 94 4.41 -28.83 6.47
N ASP A 95 4.78 -29.04 5.20
CA ASP A 95 4.43 -28.10 4.13
C ASP A 95 2.91 -27.98 4.02
N GLY A 96 2.16 -29.06 4.24
CA GLY A 96 0.70 -29.07 4.16
C GLY A 96 0.17 -28.88 2.73
N VAL A 97 -1.15 -28.66 2.62
CA VAL A 97 -1.82 -28.39 1.33
C VAL A 97 -2.22 -26.92 1.28
N PRO A 98 -1.92 -26.20 0.18
CA PRO A 98 -2.40 -24.84 -0.04
C PRO A 98 -3.91 -24.75 0.12
N GLY A 99 -4.37 -23.88 1.02
CA GLY A 99 -5.79 -23.64 1.27
C GLY A 99 -6.36 -22.52 0.39
N VAL A 100 -7.69 -22.46 0.27
CA VAL A 100 -8.41 -21.32 -0.29
C VAL A 100 -9.09 -20.57 0.86
N PRO A 101 -8.45 -19.56 1.47
CA PRO A 101 -8.97 -18.89 2.66
C PRO A 101 -10.21 -18.04 2.34
N GLY A 102 -11.23 -18.10 3.19
CA GLY A 102 -12.47 -17.35 3.01
C GLY A 102 -12.52 -16.01 3.75
N VAL A 103 -11.60 -15.79 4.68
CA VAL A 103 -11.51 -14.59 5.52
C VAL A 103 -10.06 -14.09 5.59
N ALA A 104 -9.88 -12.79 5.81
CA ALA A 104 -8.58 -12.13 5.75
C ALA A 104 -7.59 -12.73 6.75
N ALA A 105 -8.03 -12.99 7.99
CA ALA A 105 -7.15 -13.54 9.02
C ALA A 105 -6.60 -14.93 8.68
N GLU A 106 -7.38 -15.77 8.01
CA GLU A 106 -6.92 -17.08 7.52
C GLU A 106 -5.98 -16.90 6.33
N ALA A 107 -6.29 -15.98 5.44
CA ALA A 107 -5.47 -15.68 4.27
C ALA A 107 -4.07 -15.21 4.65
N LEU A 108 -3.96 -14.32 5.64
CA LEU A 108 -2.66 -13.85 6.14
C LEU A 108 -1.84 -14.98 6.75
N ARG A 109 -2.45 -15.86 7.57
CA ARG A 109 -1.75 -17.01 8.15
C ARG A 109 -1.28 -18.01 7.08
N ALA A 110 -2.13 -18.32 6.12
CA ALA A 110 -1.81 -19.25 5.04
C ALA A 110 -0.71 -18.68 4.14
N LEU A 111 -0.74 -17.38 3.84
CA LEU A 111 0.27 -16.72 3.03
C LEU A 111 1.63 -16.64 3.74
N GLU A 112 1.66 -16.35 5.05
CA GLU A 112 2.89 -16.38 5.85
C GLU A 112 3.51 -17.78 5.85
N HIS A 113 2.71 -18.82 6.12
CA HIS A 113 3.17 -20.21 6.05
C HIS A 113 3.70 -20.59 4.66
N ALA A 114 2.98 -20.22 3.60
CA ALA A 114 3.41 -20.47 2.23
C ALA A 114 4.75 -19.79 1.91
N TYR A 115 4.96 -18.57 2.41
CA TYR A 115 6.23 -17.87 2.29
C TYR A 115 7.35 -18.56 3.08
N GLU A 116 7.10 -19.00 4.31
CA GLU A 116 8.08 -19.74 5.12
C GLU A 116 8.53 -21.03 4.42
N VAL A 117 7.58 -21.78 3.83
CA VAL A 117 7.86 -22.98 3.03
C VAL A 117 8.73 -22.64 1.82
N TRP A 118 8.33 -21.64 1.02
CA TRP A 118 9.10 -21.20 -0.14
C TRP A 118 10.53 -20.77 0.24
N ARG A 119 10.65 -19.86 1.21
CA ARG A 119 11.92 -19.30 1.66
C ARG A 119 12.82 -20.37 2.25
N GLY A 120 12.25 -21.33 2.98
CA GLY A 120 12.95 -22.49 3.52
C GLY A 120 13.54 -23.37 2.41
N ARG A 121 12.73 -23.72 1.40
CA ARG A 121 13.16 -24.50 0.22
C ARG A 121 14.25 -23.79 -0.56
N LEU A 122 14.08 -22.49 -0.85
CA LEU A 122 15.07 -21.70 -1.58
C LEU A 122 16.41 -21.65 -0.84
N ALA A 123 16.41 -21.36 0.46
CA ALA A 123 17.64 -21.24 1.25
C ALA A 123 18.33 -22.58 1.57
N ALA A 124 17.65 -23.71 1.40
CA ALA A 124 18.24 -25.03 1.57
C ALA A 124 19.07 -25.49 0.36
N LEU A 125 19.06 -24.74 -0.75
CA LEU A 125 19.84 -25.04 -1.93
C LEU A 125 21.34 -24.82 -1.70
N GLY A 126 22.16 -25.63 -2.37
CA GLY A 126 23.58 -25.33 -2.60
C GLY A 126 23.80 -24.56 -3.90
N GLU A 127 24.97 -23.93 -4.05
CA GLU A 127 25.32 -23.19 -5.29
C GLU A 127 25.27 -24.07 -6.55
N GLY A 128 25.58 -25.37 -6.42
CA GLY A 128 25.49 -26.32 -7.53
C GLY A 128 24.06 -26.69 -7.93
N ASP A 129 23.08 -26.53 -7.03
CA ASP A 129 21.68 -26.85 -7.33
C ASP A 129 21.08 -25.81 -8.28
N LEU A 130 21.49 -24.54 -8.15
CA LEU A 130 20.97 -23.42 -8.94
C LEU A 130 21.23 -23.56 -10.45
N THR A 131 22.34 -24.17 -10.84
CA THR A 131 22.72 -24.35 -12.26
C THR A 131 22.29 -25.71 -12.83
N ARG A 132 21.69 -26.57 -11.99
CA ARG A 132 21.18 -27.87 -12.40
C ARG A 132 19.91 -27.70 -13.27
N PRO A 133 19.80 -28.39 -14.42
CA PRO A 133 18.55 -28.48 -15.15
C PRO A 133 17.44 -29.07 -14.28
N MET A 134 16.23 -28.52 -14.36
CA MET A 134 15.08 -29.03 -13.60
C MET A 134 14.73 -30.48 -13.99
N GLY A 135 14.99 -30.87 -15.23
CA GLY A 135 14.79 -32.23 -15.73
C GLY A 135 13.34 -32.52 -16.11
N ALA A 136 13.08 -33.77 -16.51
CA ALA A 136 11.82 -34.18 -17.14
C ALA A 136 10.56 -33.88 -16.31
N ILE A 137 10.68 -33.77 -14.98
CA ILE A 137 9.57 -33.41 -14.08
C ILE A 137 8.98 -32.02 -14.37
N ALA A 138 9.77 -31.11 -14.93
CA ALA A 138 9.34 -29.77 -15.30
C ALA A 138 8.76 -29.68 -16.73
N GLY A 139 8.62 -30.82 -17.43
CA GLY A 139 7.96 -30.91 -18.73
C GLY A 139 8.61 -29.96 -19.76
N PRO A 140 7.87 -29.00 -20.35
CA PRO A 140 8.43 -28.04 -21.31
C PRO A 140 9.62 -27.23 -20.78
N TYR A 141 9.76 -27.11 -19.46
CA TYR A 141 10.85 -26.38 -18.82
C TYR A 141 12.03 -27.26 -18.42
N SER A 142 12.10 -28.52 -18.88
CA SER A 142 13.11 -29.50 -18.42
C SER A 142 14.57 -29.03 -18.56
N GLU A 143 14.85 -28.26 -19.62
CA GLU A 143 16.19 -27.75 -19.93
C GLU A 143 16.53 -26.42 -19.21
N HIS A 144 15.54 -25.78 -18.58
CA HIS A 144 15.80 -24.61 -17.74
C HIS A 144 16.43 -25.03 -16.41
N ASP A 145 17.27 -24.17 -15.86
CA ASP A 145 17.92 -24.41 -14.57
C ASP A 145 17.05 -23.97 -13.38
N CYS A 146 17.48 -24.37 -12.18
CA CYS A 146 16.80 -24.01 -10.95
C CYS A 146 16.84 -22.49 -10.67
N THR A 147 17.83 -21.76 -11.20
CA THR A 147 17.88 -20.29 -11.14
C THR A 147 16.70 -19.67 -11.87
N ALA A 148 16.43 -20.11 -13.11
CA ALA A 148 15.30 -19.63 -13.89
C ALA A 148 13.96 -19.90 -13.18
N PHE A 149 13.83 -21.05 -12.54
CA PHE A 149 12.65 -21.37 -11.75
C PHE A 149 12.53 -20.52 -10.49
N ALA A 150 13.62 -20.30 -9.76
CA ALA A 150 13.61 -19.42 -8.59
C ALA A 150 13.20 -18.00 -8.95
N LEU A 151 13.75 -17.48 -10.05
CA LEU A 151 13.37 -16.17 -10.59
C LEU A 151 11.90 -16.10 -10.99
N HIS A 152 11.34 -17.17 -11.56
CA HIS A 152 9.90 -17.22 -11.87
C HIS A 152 9.03 -17.13 -10.62
N ILE A 153 9.32 -17.89 -9.55
CA ILE A 153 8.55 -17.81 -8.31
C ILE A 153 8.70 -16.42 -7.64
N LEU A 154 9.89 -15.82 -7.71
CA LEU A 154 10.10 -14.45 -7.24
C LEU A 154 9.31 -13.43 -8.07
N ASP A 155 9.24 -13.61 -9.38
CA ASP A 155 8.44 -12.77 -10.27
C ASP A 155 6.96 -12.86 -9.91
N GLU A 156 6.42 -14.06 -9.70
CA GLU A 156 5.02 -14.26 -9.25
C GLU A 156 4.74 -13.53 -7.92
N LEU A 157 5.64 -13.66 -6.93
CA LEU A 157 5.55 -12.96 -5.64
C LEU A 157 5.53 -11.44 -5.81
N ILE A 158 6.46 -10.90 -6.61
CA ILE A 158 6.60 -9.46 -6.85
C ILE A 158 5.40 -8.93 -7.65
N HIS A 159 5.04 -9.62 -8.73
CA HIS A 159 3.98 -9.26 -9.66
C HIS A 159 2.64 -9.21 -8.93
N HIS A 160 2.18 -10.33 -8.37
CA HIS A 160 0.89 -10.37 -7.69
C HIS A 160 0.89 -9.59 -6.38
N GLY A 161 2.03 -9.53 -5.67
CA GLY A 161 2.17 -8.67 -4.50
C GLY A 161 1.99 -7.19 -4.82
N ALA A 162 2.51 -6.72 -5.97
CA ALA A 162 2.31 -5.36 -6.45
C ALA A 162 0.85 -5.12 -6.88
N GLU A 163 0.24 -6.07 -7.60
CA GLU A 163 -1.16 -5.97 -7.99
C GLU A 163 -2.09 -5.88 -6.77
N ILE A 164 -1.89 -6.71 -5.74
CA ILE A 164 -2.62 -6.61 -4.47
C ILE A 164 -2.50 -5.20 -3.90
N GLY A 165 -1.29 -4.65 -3.87
CA GLY A 165 -1.05 -3.27 -3.41
C GLY A 165 -1.86 -2.24 -4.21
N VAL A 166 -1.91 -2.38 -5.53
CA VAL A 166 -2.68 -1.48 -6.41
C VAL A 166 -4.18 -1.61 -6.18
N VAL A 167 -4.71 -2.83 -6.00
CA VAL A 167 -6.14 -3.03 -5.71
C VAL A 167 -6.51 -2.44 -4.35
N ARG A 168 -5.67 -2.59 -3.33
CA ARG A 168 -5.87 -1.92 -2.03
C ARG A 168 -5.83 -0.40 -2.18
N ASP A 169 -4.85 0.15 -2.90
CA ASP A 169 -4.78 1.59 -3.17
C ASP A 169 -6.06 2.08 -3.89
N LEU A 170 -6.58 1.30 -4.86
CA LEU A 170 -7.84 1.58 -5.54
C LEU A 170 -9.04 1.53 -4.58
N ARG A 171 -9.13 0.53 -3.69
CA ARG A 171 -10.19 0.43 -2.67
C ARG A 171 -10.21 1.66 -1.77
N LEU A 172 -9.04 2.14 -1.37
CA LEU A 172 -8.87 3.36 -0.57
C LEU A 172 -9.31 4.63 -1.36
N GLN A 173 -9.20 4.60 -2.70
CA GLN A 173 -9.74 5.67 -3.54
C GLN A 173 -11.26 5.57 -3.74
N LEU A 174 -11.81 4.36 -3.87
CA LEU A 174 -13.21 4.09 -4.21
C LEU A 174 -14.14 3.85 -3.03
N GLY A 175 -13.62 3.71 -1.81
CA GLY A 175 -14.44 3.49 -0.62
C GLY A 175 -15.48 4.59 -0.40
N PRO A 176 -16.47 4.36 0.49
CA PRO A 176 -17.46 5.37 0.81
C PRO A 176 -16.74 6.63 1.31
N ARG A 177 -16.64 7.63 0.44
CA ARG A 177 -16.13 8.93 0.79
C ARG A 177 -17.34 9.80 1.04
N ASP A 178 -17.43 10.30 2.26
CA ASP A 178 -18.36 11.35 2.60
C ASP A 178 -18.24 12.45 1.52
N PRO A 179 -19.32 12.79 0.79
CA PRO A 179 -19.28 13.77 -0.29
C PRO A 179 -18.62 15.09 0.11
N VAL A 180 -18.76 15.50 1.37
CA VAL A 180 -18.10 16.71 1.88
C VAL A 180 -16.58 16.58 1.88
N ILE A 181 -16.04 15.40 2.21
CA ILE A 181 -14.60 15.13 2.20
C ILE A 181 -14.06 15.16 0.77
N LEU A 182 -14.82 14.65 -0.20
CA LEU A 182 -14.45 14.72 -1.61
C LEU A 182 -14.41 16.17 -2.10
N ALA A 183 -15.46 16.93 -1.82
CA ALA A 183 -15.54 18.34 -2.19
C ALA A 183 -14.39 19.13 -1.54
N CYS A 184 -14.10 18.86 -0.26
CA CYS A 184 -12.94 19.40 0.46
C CYS A 184 -11.62 19.11 -0.27
N LEU A 185 -11.32 17.85 -0.57
CA LEU A 185 -10.06 17.45 -1.20
C LEU A 185 -9.91 17.95 -2.64
N ARG A 186 -11.02 18.22 -3.34
CA ARG A 186 -11.03 18.82 -4.68
C ARG A 186 -10.85 20.34 -4.65
N GLY A 187 -11.09 20.99 -3.51
CA GLY A 187 -11.19 22.45 -3.47
C GLY A 187 -12.51 22.97 -4.05
N ASP A 188 -13.56 22.14 -4.08
CA ASP A 188 -14.85 22.50 -4.68
C ASP A 188 -15.71 23.29 -3.69
N ARG A 189 -15.48 24.60 -3.62
CA ARG A 189 -16.20 25.51 -2.72
C ARG A 189 -17.70 25.54 -3.00
N ALA A 190 -18.10 25.46 -4.28
CA ALA A 190 -19.51 25.50 -4.65
C ALA A 190 -20.25 24.24 -4.17
N GLU A 191 -19.63 23.06 -4.31
CA GLU A 191 -20.19 21.81 -3.78
C GLU A 191 -20.29 21.83 -2.25
N ILE A 192 -19.26 22.34 -1.55
CA ILE A 192 -19.31 22.48 -0.08
C ILE A 192 -20.43 23.43 0.34
N ASP A 193 -20.50 24.63 -0.24
CA ASP A 193 -21.53 25.61 0.14
C ASP A 193 -22.93 25.02 -0.07
N ALA A 194 -23.15 24.27 -1.16
CA ALA A 194 -24.41 23.57 -1.43
C ALA A 194 -24.70 22.42 -0.44
N LEU A 195 -23.67 21.72 0.05
CA LEU A 195 -23.81 20.69 1.07
C LEU A 195 -24.14 21.30 2.44
N LEU A 196 -23.47 22.39 2.81
CA LEU A 196 -23.68 23.11 4.07
C LEU A 196 -25.05 23.82 4.12
N GLU A 197 -25.57 24.28 2.97
CA GLU A 197 -26.93 24.82 2.89
C GLU A 197 -27.99 23.77 3.24
N LYS A 198 -27.79 22.52 2.81
CA LYS A 198 -28.69 21.40 3.10
C LYS A 198 -28.54 20.87 4.52
N ASP A 199 -27.35 20.97 5.08
CA ASP A 199 -27.03 20.49 6.44
C ASP A 199 -26.03 21.44 7.12
N PRO A 200 -26.52 22.47 7.84
CA PRO A 200 -25.67 23.43 8.53
C PRO A 200 -24.76 22.80 9.60
N GLY A 201 -25.10 21.61 10.11
CA GLY A 201 -24.29 20.90 11.11
C GLY A 201 -23.20 20.01 10.50
N LEU A 202 -23.16 19.88 9.16
CA LEU A 202 -22.21 19.02 8.46
C LEU A 202 -20.76 19.44 8.70
N LEU A 203 -20.46 20.74 8.70
CA LEU A 203 -19.10 21.23 8.91
C LEU A 203 -18.53 20.83 10.27
N ASP A 204 -19.31 21.01 11.34
CA ASP A 204 -18.88 20.65 12.70
C ASP A 204 -18.62 19.14 12.82
N ARG A 205 -19.50 18.31 12.27
CA ARG A 205 -19.32 16.86 12.25
C ARG A 205 -18.13 16.44 11.40
N THR A 206 -17.90 17.12 10.28
CA THR A 206 -16.74 16.85 9.40
C THR A 206 -15.44 17.18 10.12
N ARG A 207 -15.33 18.35 10.78
CA ARG A 207 -14.15 18.72 11.57
C ARG A 207 -13.91 17.75 12.72
N ALA A 208 -14.97 17.34 13.42
CA ALA A 208 -14.88 16.38 14.51
C ALA A 208 -14.47 14.97 14.04
N GLY A 209 -15.01 14.51 12.91
CA GLY A 209 -14.72 13.18 12.36
C GLY A 209 -13.39 13.10 11.59
N HIS A 210 -12.92 14.23 11.04
CA HIS A 210 -11.74 14.30 10.18
C HIS A 210 -10.82 15.48 10.55
N PRO A 211 -10.30 15.53 11.80
CA PRO A 211 -9.48 16.65 12.24
C PRO A 211 -8.19 16.84 11.43
N ALA A 212 -7.64 15.76 10.85
CA ALA A 212 -6.42 15.78 10.05
C ALA A 212 -6.61 16.16 8.58
N LEU A 213 -7.84 16.48 8.13
CA LEU A 213 -8.17 16.64 6.70
C LEU A 213 -7.32 17.72 5.99
N LEU A 214 -6.99 18.81 6.69
CA LEU A 214 -6.16 19.89 6.15
C LEU A 214 -4.70 19.41 5.96
N ALA A 215 -4.14 18.69 6.92
CA ALA A 215 -2.80 18.09 6.81
C ALA A 215 -2.74 17.02 5.70
N GLU A 216 -3.82 16.27 5.54
CA GLU A 216 -3.99 15.29 4.48
C GLU A 216 -4.09 15.92 3.08
N ALA A 217 -4.76 17.06 2.94
CA ALA A 217 -4.79 17.85 1.71
C ALA A 217 -3.40 18.41 1.37
N ALA A 218 -2.68 18.93 2.36
CA ALA A 218 -1.31 19.42 2.21
C ALA A 218 -0.33 18.32 1.80
N ALA A 219 -0.42 17.12 2.41
CA ALA A 219 0.39 15.96 2.04
C ALA A 219 0.18 15.52 0.59
N ARG A 220 -1.03 15.72 0.05
CA ARG A 220 -1.40 15.45 -1.35
C ARG A 220 -1.20 16.64 -2.28
N GLN A 221 -0.59 17.73 -1.78
CA GLN A 221 -0.35 18.98 -2.51
C GLN A 221 -1.62 19.60 -3.12
N ARG A 222 -2.77 19.44 -2.46
CA ARG A 222 -4.04 20.05 -2.86
C ARG A 222 -4.13 21.46 -2.27
N TRP A 223 -3.32 22.39 -2.75
CA TRP A 223 -3.17 23.71 -2.13
C TRP A 223 -4.46 24.54 -2.09
N ALA A 224 -5.30 24.46 -3.12
CA ALA A 224 -6.64 25.07 -3.11
C ALA A 224 -7.55 24.48 -2.02
N ALA A 225 -7.44 23.17 -1.75
CA ALA A 225 -8.14 22.52 -0.65
C ALA A 225 -7.60 22.98 0.70
N VAL A 226 -6.28 23.18 0.84
CA VAL A 226 -5.67 23.69 2.09
C VAL A 226 -6.17 25.09 2.42
N GLU A 227 -6.20 25.99 1.43
CA GLU A 227 -6.75 27.35 1.59
C GLU A 227 -8.21 27.31 2.04
N MET A 228 -9.06 26.59 1.31
CA MET A 228 -10.46 26.45 1.62
C MET A 228 -10.72 25.80 2.99
N LEU A 229 -9.97 24.76 3.37
CA LEU A 229 -10.12 24.10 4.67
C LEU A 229 -9.72 25.02 5.83
N ALA A 230 -8.69 25.85 5.67
CA ALA A 230 -8.32 26.83 6.68
C ALA A 230 -9.41 27.91 6.85
N GLU A 231 -10.02 28.37 5.75
CA GLU A 231 -11.17 29.29 5.79
C GLU A 231 -12.39 28.67 6.46
N LEU A 232 -12.61 27.37 6.27
CA LEU A 232 -13.64 26.58 6.93
C LEU A 232 -13.30 26.26 8.40
N GLY A 233 -12.21 26.80 8.95
CA GLY A 233 -11.84 26.68 10.36
C GLY A 233 -11.34 25.30 10.78
N PHE A 234 -10.77 24.52 9.85
CA PHE A 234 -9.99 23.35 10.24
C PHE A 234 -8.70 23.78 10.93
N ASP A 235 -8.23 22.98 11.88
CA ASP A 235 -6.98 23.22 12.60
C ASP A 235 -5.78 23.18 11.64
N VAL A 236 -5.07 24.30 11.55
CA VAL A 236 -3.89 24.48 10.68
C VAL A 236 -2.64 23.77 11.22
N ASP A 237 -2.67 23.30 12.46
CA ASP A 237 -1.62 22.49 13.08
C ASP A 237 -2.04 21.03 13.30
N ALA A 238 -3.15 20.61 12.68
CA ALA A 238 -3.56 19.22 12.70
C ALA A 238 -2.45 18.30 12.15
N ARG A 239 -2.28 17.13 12.76
CA ARG A 239 -1.23 16.18 12.36
C ARG A 239 -1.80 15.14 11.40
N SER A 240 -1.13 14.95 10.27
CA SER A 240 -1.36 13.82 9.38
C SER A 240 -1.05 12.48 10.07
N ALA A 241 -1.41 11.35 9.46
CA ALA A 241 -1.07 10.01 9.96
C ALA A 241 0.44 9.79 10.20
N SER A 242 1.30 10.56 9.53
CA SER A 242 2.76 10.54 9.73
C SER A 242 3.27 11.56 10.76
N GLY A 243 2.38 12.17 11.55
CA GLY A 243 2.69 13.13 12.61
C GLY A 243 3.07 14.53 12.15
N ARG A 244 3.08 14.80 10.83
CA ARG A 244 3.47 16.10 10.22
C ARG A 244 2.29 17.05 10.12
N VAL A 245 2.54 18.33 10.38
CA VAL A 245 1.58 19.44 10.20
C VAL A 245 1.64 20.03 8.78
N PRO A 246 0.59 20.69 8.28
CA PRO A 246 0.51 21.28 6.93
C PRO A 246 1.71 22.13 6.52
N ALA A 247 2.26 22.91 7.46
CA ALA A 247 3.42 23.78 7.23
C ALA A 247 4.66 23.01 6.75
N HIS A 248 4.87 21.77 7.21
CA HIS A 248 5.97 20.92 6.72
C HIS A 248 5.85 20.67 5.21
N TYR A 249 4.67 20.23 4.77
CA TYR A 249 4.41 19.91 3.37
C TYR A 249 4.49 21.16 2.47
N ALA A 250 3.91 22.27 2.90
CA ALA A 250 3.99 23.53 2.16
C ALA A 250 5.44 24.03 2.04
N ALA A 251 6.24 23.90 3.11
CA ALA A 251 7.64 24.28 3.12
C ALA A 251 8.50 23.40 2.20
N GLY A 252 8.35 22.08 2.26
CA GLY A 252 9.09 21.14 1.40
C GLY A 252 8.70 21.25 -0.08
N ALA A 253 7.46 21.65 -0.38
CA ALA A 253 6.98 21.90 -1.73
C ALA A 253 7.20 23.34 -2.23
N GLY A 254 7.78 24.22 -1.41
CA GLY A 254 8.06 25.61 -1.77
C GLY A 254 6.84 26.52 -1.92
N GLN A 255 5.69 26.15 -1.34
CA GLN A 255 4.43 26.88 -1.46
C GLN A 255 4.36 28.05 -0.48
N VAL A 256 5.05 29.14 -0.83
CA VAL A 256 5.15 30.34 0.03
C VAL A 256 3.78 30.93 0.34
N GLU A 257 2.86 30.92 -0.60
CA GLU A 257 1.54 31.52 -0.42
C GLU A 257 0.64 30.69 0.50
N THR A 258 0.74 29.36 0.42
CA THR A 258 0.13 28.47 1.41
C THR A 258 0.76 28.67 2.79
N LEU A 259 2.09 28.84 2.90
CA LEU A 259 2.73 29.15 4.19
C LEU A 259 2.22 30.47 4.78
N ARG A 260 2.10 31.53 3.97
CA ARG A 260 1.52 32.81 4.41
C ARG A 260 0.09 32.68 4.86
N LEU A 261 -0.69 31.83 4.19
CA LEU A 261 -2.06 31.54 4.59
C LEU A 261 -2.08 30.82 5.93
N LEU A 262 -1.32 29.74 6.10
CA LEU A 262 -1.25 29.00 7.36
C LEU A 262 -0.82 29.90 8.53
N VAL A 263 0.18 30.76 8.33
CA VAL A 263 0.60 31.74 9.35
C VAL A 263 -0.50 32.75 9.68
N ARG A 264 -1.25 33.25 8.68
CA ARG A 264 -2.40 34.13 8.92
C ARG A 264 -3.50 33.47 9.77
N HIS A 265 -3.60 32.15 9.70
CA HIS A 265 -4.52 31.34 10.51
C HIS A 265 -3.88 30.81 11.82
N GLY A 266 -2.66 31.24 12.17
CA GLY A 266 -2.04 30.96 13.47
C GLY A 266 -1.18 29.70 13.54
N ALA A 267 -0.73 29.15 12.41
CA ALA A 267 0.08 27.93 12.40
C ALA A 267 1.39 28.06 13.17
N ASP A 268 1.68 27.05 14.00
CA ASP A 268 2.95 26.90 14.73
C ASP A 268 4.06 26.39 13.80
N LEU A 269 4.99 27.29 13.47
CA LEU A 269 6.14 26.99 12.61
C LEU A 269 7.30 26.31 13.35
N THR A 270 7.16 26.05 14.66
CA THR A 270 8.21 25.44 15.49
C THR A 270 8.05 23.92 15.64
N VAL A 271 6.93 23.36 15.16
CA VAL A 271 6.65 21.93 15.25
C VAL A 271 7.72 21.12 14.52
N ALA A 272 8.33 20.15 15.20
CA ALA A 272 9.26 19.20 14.59
C ALA A 272 8.53 17.95 14.07
N ASP A 273 8.95 17.44 12.91
CA ASP A 273 8.47 16.16 12.39
C ASP A 273 9.04 14.97 13.18
N PRO A 274 8.30 13.85 13.30
CA PRO A 274 8.71 12.73 14.16
C PRO A 274 9.86 11.88 13.60
N VAL A 275 10.23 12.04 12.32
CA VAL A 275 11.24 11.19 11.66
C VAL A 275 12.61 11.85 11.68
N PHE A 276 12.68 13.13 11.28
CA PHE A 276 13.94 13.85 11.15
C PHE A 276 14.12 14.92 12.22
N THR A 277 13.12 15.13 13.08
CA THR A 277 13.13 16.21 14.08
C THR A 277 13.27 17.60 13.42
N ALA A 278 12.86 17.74 12.15
CA ALA A 278 13.01 18.96 11.39
C ALA A 278 11.72 19.79 11.46
N THR A 279 11.87 21.11 11.59
CA THR A 279 10.76 22.07 11.50
C THR A 279 10.36 22.31 10.04
N PRO A 280 9.26 23.04 9.75
CA PRO A 280 8.97 23.54 8.42
C PRO A 280 10.16 24.24 7.76
N LEU A 281 10.95 25.04 8.50
CA LEU A 281 12.16 25.66 7.96
C LEU A 281 13.21 24.60 7.56
N GLY A 282 13.41 23.58 8.41
CA GLY A 282 14.30 22.45 8.11
C GLY A 282 13.89 21.72 6.83
N TRP A 283 12.59 21.52 6.61
CA TRP A 283 12.06 20.94 5.36
C TRP A 283 12.35 21.83 4.15
N ALA A 284 12.08 23.14 4.23
CA ALA A 284 12.38 24.06 3.13
C ALA A 284 13.89 24.04 2.79
N GLN A 285 14.76 23.97 3.78
CA GLN A 285 16.21 23.89 3.57
C GLN A 285 16.64 22.56 2.95
N TRP A 286 16.16 21.44 3.49
CA TRP A 286 16.47 20.09 3.00
C TRP A 286 16.09 19.90 1.53
N PHE A 287 14.89 20.36 1.16
CA PHE A 287 14.40 20.27 -0.22
C PHE A 287 14.86 21.44 -1.11
N GLY A 288 15.72 22.35 -0.61
CA GLY A 288 16.29 23.45 -1.40
C GLY A 288 15.30 24.55 -1.79
N GLN A 289 14.17 24.68 -1.08
CA GLN A 289 13.11 25.65 -1.32
C GLN A 289 13.48 27.04 -0.79
N ARG A 290 14.33 27.76 -1.54
CA ARG A 290 14.97 29.02 -1.12
C ARG A 290 14.00 30.11 -0.68
N GLU A 291 12.89 30.29 -1.40
CA GLU A 291 11.93 31.35 -1.09
C GLU A 291 11.12 31.04 0.17
N ALA A 292 10.67 29.80 0.32
CA ALA A 292 10.02 29.31 1.53
C ALA A 292 10.94 29.40 2.74
N ALA A 293 12.21 28.98 2.61
CA ALA A 293 13.19 29.08 3.69
C ALA A 293 13.42 30.53 4.13
N ARG A 294 13.58 31.47 3.18
CA ARG A 294 13.71 32.91 3.49
C ARG A 294 12.45 33.47 4.17
N TYR A 295 11.27 33.03 3.74
CA TYR A 295 10.02 33.44 4.37
C TYR A 295 9.94 32.96 5.83
N LEU A 296 10.20 31.67 6.07
CA LEU A 296 10.15 31.04 7.39
C LEU A 296 11.21 31.62 8.35
N GLN A 297 12.44 31.86 7.88
CA GLN A 297 13.48 32.54 8.67
C GLN A 297 13.04 33.92 9.15
N ARG A 298 12.32 34.68 8.30
CA ARG A 298 11.78 35.98 8.72
C ARG A 298 10.71 35.83 9.79
N GLN A 299 9.85 34.81 9.70
CA GLN A 299 8.83 34.55 10.72
C GLN A 299 9.47 34.20 12.07
N GLU A 300 10.49 33.34 12.09
CA GLU A 300 11.23 33.03 13.33
C GLU A 300 11.86 34.29 13.96
N ALA A 301 12.43 35.18 13.13
CA ALA A 301 13.05 36.41 13.60
C ALA A 301 12.06 37.46 14.13
N THR A 302 10.78 37.37 13.77
CA THR A 302 9.75 38.34 14.22
C THR A 302 9.09 37.95 15.54
N GLY A 303 9.27 36.72 16.03
CA GLY A 303 8.68 36.22 17.28
C GLY A 303 7.15 36.14 17.26
N PRO A 304 6.51 35.34 18.13
CA PRO A 304 5.05 35.35 18.24
C PRO A 304 4.58 36.70 18.81
N ALA A 305 3.67 37.36 18.10
CA ALA A 305 2.98 38.56 18.56
C ALA A 305 1.91 38.22 19.61
#